data_AF-B9TE22-F1
#
_entry.id   AF-B9TE22-F1
#
_cell.length_a   1.000
_cell.length_b   1.000
_cell.length_c   1.000
_cell.angle_alpha   90.00
_cell.angle_beta   90.00
_cell.angle_gamma   90.00
#
_symmetry.space_group_name_H-M   'P 1'
#
loop_
_entity.id
_entity.type
_entity.pdbx_description
1 polymer ?
#
loop_
_entity_poly.entity_id
_entity_poly.type
_entity_poly.pdbx_seq_one_letter_code
_entity_poly.pdbx_strand_id
1 'polypeptide(L)'
;MPELFCGFEKRPDEGPTLYPVACSPQAWAAASVFYLMQACLGLSFDPHNRQILFKHPQLPDFLQSVDIRGLPVGSSTVDLSLQRYPNNVGINIVRKDGDIHVVTTS
;
A
#
# COMPACT_ATOMS: atom_id res chain seq x y z
N MET A 1 -16.99 7.67 -2.97
CA MET A 1 -17.86 8.16 -4.04
C MET A 1 -18.48 9.44 -3.54
N PRO A 2 -17.92 10.61 -3.87
CA PRO A 2 -18.73 11.79 -4.00
C PRO A 2 -18.96 11.98 -5.50
N GLU A 3 -20.16 11.62 -5.95
CA GLU A 3 -20.71 12.20 -7.17
C GLU A 3 -21.07 13.64 -6.82
N LEU A 4 -20.30 14.59 -7.35
CA LEU A 4 -20.61 16.00 -7.24
C LEU A 4 -21.79 16.28 -8.19
N PHE A 5 -23.01 16.30 -7.67
CA PHE A 5 -24.15 16.83 -8.39
C PHE A 5 -23.97 18.35 -8.54
N CYS A 6 -23.47 18.78 -9.70
CA CYS A 6 -23.47 20.18 -10.09
C CYS A 6 -24.87 20.58 -10.58
N GLY A 7 -25.48 21.58 -9.96
CA GLY A 7 -26.74 22.21 -10.38
C GLY A 7 -26.58 23.15 -11.58
N PHE A 8 -25.86 22.73 -12.64
CA PHE A 8 -25.77 23.50 -13.89
C PHE A 8 -26.74 22.93 -14.93
N GLU A 9 -27.42 23.82 -15.63
CA GLU A 9 -28.33 23.45 -16.70
C GLU A 9 -27.55 22.80 -17.85
N LYS A 10 -28.00 21.61 -18.27
CA LYS A 10 -27.36 20.85 -19.35
C LYS A 10 -27.45 21.66 -20.65
N ARG A 11 -26.31 22.05 -21.21
CA ARG A 11 -26.25 22.69 -22.53
C ARG A 11 -26.38 21.63 -23.63
N PRO A 12 -27.25 21.83 -24.64
CA PRO A 12 -27.25 20.99 -25.84
C PRO A 12 -25.88 21.06 -26.52
N ASP A 13 -25.40 19.92 -27.03
CA ASP A 13 -24.15 19.77 -27.81
C ASP A 13 -22.79 19.94 -27.08
N GLU A 14 -22.75 20.16 -25.76
CA GLU A 14 -21.51 20.09 -24.96
C GLU A 14 -21.41 18.77 -24.16
N GLY A 15 -20.25 18.11 -24.24
CA GLY A 15 -19.89 16.98 -23.37
C GLY A 15 -19.67 17.43 -21.92
N PRO A 16 -19.63 16.48 -20.95
CA PRO A 16 -19.42 16.82 -19.54
C PRO A 16 -18.13 17.65 -19.35
N THR A 17 -18.26 18.77 -18.64
CA THR A 17 -17.13 19.67 -18.37
C THR A 17 -16.02 18.93 -17.63
N LEU A 18 -14.86 18.78 -18.29
CA LEU A 18 -13.68 18.21 -17.67
C LEU A 18 -13.25 19.08 -16.51
N TYR A 19 -13.19 18.49 -15.31
CA TYR A 19 -12.71 19.15 -14.10
C TYR A 19 -11.37 18.53 -13.69
N PRO A 20 -10.25 19.00 -14.28
CA PRO A 20 -8.95 18.29 -14.22
C PRO A 20 -8.33 18.20 -12.81
N VAL A 21 -8.87 18.92 -11.83
CA VAL A 21 -8.34 19.01 -10.46
C VAL A 21 -9.11 18.20 -9.41
N ALA A 22 -10.27 17.61 -9.75
CA ALA A 22 -11.12 16.96 -8.74
C ALA A 22 -10.80 15.49 -8.43
N CYS A 23 -9.93 14.83 -9.23
CA CYS A 23 -9.81 13.38 -9.18
C CYS A 23 -8.38 12.82 -9.32
N SER A 24 -7.34 13.49 -8.80
CA SER A 24 -5.99 12.92 -8.87
C SER A 24 -5.16 13.11 -7.61
N PRO A 25 -5.10 12.07 -6.74
CA PRO A 25 -6.03 10.94 -6.64
C PRO A 25 -7.14 11.25 -5.63
N GLN A 26 -8.36 10.83 -5.93
CA GLN A 26 -9.40 10.75 -4.90
C GLN A 26 -8.87 9.92 -3.73
N ALA A 27 -9.11 10.34 -2.48
CA ALA A 27 -8.53 9.70 -1.29
C ALA A 27 -8.77 8.17 -1.22
N TRP A 28 -9.87 7.68 -1.80
CA TRP A 28 -10.17 6.24 -1.89
C TRP A 28 -9.36 5.51 -2.97
N ALA A 29 -8.99 6.18 -4.06
CA ALA A 29 -8.06 5.63 -5.05
C ALA A 29 -6.63 5.56 -4.47
N ALA A 30 -6.22 6.51 -3.63
CA ALA A 30 -4.90 6.51 -3.00
C ALA A 30 -4.70 5.32 -2.04
N ALA A 31 -5.74 4.91 -1.30
CA ALA A 31 -5.67 3.79 -0.38
C ALA A 31 -5.56 2.42 -1.10
N SER A 32 -6.05 2.31 -2.34
CA SER A 32 -6.14 1.04 -3.08
C SER A 32 -4.79 0.35 -3.26
N VAL A 33 -3.72 1.10 -3.50
CA VAL A 33 -2.36 0.57 -3.67
C VAL A 33 -1.85 -0.05 -2.37
N PHE A 34 -2.12 0.58 -1.22
CA PHE A 34 -1.72 0.05 0.08
C PHE A 34 -2.48 -1.22 0.43
N TYR A 35 -3.79 -1.28 0.15
CA TYR A 35 -4.58 -2.49 0.37
C TYR A 35 -4.19 -3.63 -0.56
N LEU A 36 -3.89 -3.35 -1.84
CA LEU A 36 -3.36 -4.34 -2.77
C LEU A 36 -2.03 -4.90 -2.26
N MET A 37 -1.11 -4.02 -1.86
CA MET A 37 0.17 -4.41 -1.27
C MET A 37 -0.01 -5.25 0.00
N GLN A 38 -0.93 -4.85 0.88
CA GLN A 38 -1.24 -5.60 2.09
C GLN A 38 -1.78 -7.00 1.77
N ALA A 39 -2.68 -7.10 0.79
CA ALA A 39 -3.26 -8.37 0.34
C ALA A 39 -2.22 -9.29 -0.30
N CYS A 40 -1.37 -8.75 -1.20
CA CYS A 40 -0.32 -9.50 -1.86
C CYS A 40 0.73 -10.02 -0.88
N LEU A 41 1.10 -9.22 0.13
CA LEU A 41 2.14 -9.55 1.09
C LEU A 41 1.63 -10.33 2.31
N GLY A 42 0.30 -10.46 2.46
CA GLY A 42 -0.31 -10.96 3.69
C GLY A 42 0.14 -10.16 4.93
N LEU A 43 0.35 -8.86 4.75
CA LEU A 43 0.95 -7.97 5.74
C LEU A 43 -0.04 -7.73 6.89
N SER A 44 0.41 -8.00 8.10
CA SER A 44 -0.34 -7.70 9.33
C SER A 44 0.61 -7.24 10.43
N PHE A 45 0.06 -6.48 11.37
CA PHE A 45 0.80 -5.93 12.50
C PHE A 45 0.26 -6.54 13.78
N ASP A 46 1.17 -6.97 14.65
CA ASP A 46 0.86 -7.32 16.03
C ASP A 46 1.60 -6.33 16.95
N PRO A 47 0.97 -5.20 17.29
CA PRO A 47 1.59 -4.18 18.14
C PRO A 47 1.87 -4.68 19.56
N HIS A 48 1.11 -5.68 20.04
CA HIS A 48 1.27 -6.20 21.40
C HIS A 48 2.58 -6.99 21.52
N ASN A 49 2.90 -7.78 20.50
CA ASN A 49 4.14 -8.54 20.41
C ASN A 49 5.27 -7.79 19.67
N ARG A 50 5.03 -6.54 19.24
CA ARG A 50 5.96 -5.73 18.42
C ARG A 50 6.41 -6.46 17.16
N GLN A 51 5.46 -7.06 16.44
CA GLN A 51 5.74 -7.87 15.25
C GLN A 51 5.10 -7.30 13.99
N ILE A 52 5.81 -7.48 12.88
CA ILE A 52 5.27 -7.37 11.54
C ILE A 52 5.26 -8.77 10.96
N LEU A 53 4.08 -9.22 10.54
CA LEU A 53 3.89 -10.55 9.99
C LEU A 53 3.60 -10.47 8.50
N PHE A 54 4.31 -11.28 7.73
CA PHE A 54 4.11 -11.52 6.31
C PHE A 54 3.65 -12.96 6.12
N LYS A 55 2.42 -13.16 5.65
CA LYS A 55 1.82 -14.49 5.44
C LYS A 55 1.74 -14.79 3.95
N HIS A 56 2.48 -15.81 3.50
CA HIS A 56 2.61 -16.18 2.09
C HIS A 56 2.85 -14.96 1.17
N PRO A 57 3.89 -14.15 1.44
CA PRO A 57 4.11 -12.92 0.69
C PRO A 57 4.35 -13.23 -0.79
N GLN A 58 3.58 -12.55 -1.65
CA GLN A 58 3.71 -12.61 -3.10
C GLN A 58 3.82 -11.20 -3.67
N LEU A 59 4.57 -11.05 -4.75
CA LEU A 59 4.63 -9.83 -5.54
C LEU A 59 4.13 -10.13 -6.95
N PRO A 60 3.21 -9.31 -7.51
CA PRO A 60 2.82 -9.41 -8.91
C PRO A 60 4.02 -9.34 -9.85
N ASP A 61 3.90 -9.92 -11.04
CA ASP A 61 5.01 -9.99 -12.01
C ASP A 61 5.58 -8.62 -12.43
N PHE A 62 4.75 -7.59 -12.38
CA PHE A 62 5.16 -6.21 -12.66
C PHE A 62 5.96 -5.55 -11.52
N LEU A 63 5.95 -6.11 -10.30
CA LEU A 63 6.72 -5.65 -9.14
C LEU A 63 7.87 -6.59 -8.86
N GLN A 64 9.07 -6.21 -9.30
CA GLN A 64 10.30 -6.96 -9.02
C GLN A 64 10.82 -6.72 -7.60
N SER A 65 10.65 -5.52 -7.09
CA SER A 65 11.05 -5.15 -5.74
C SER A 65 10.15 -4.06 -5.17
N VAL A 66 10.11 -3.98 -3.84
CA VAL A 66 9.39 -2.96 -3.08
C VAL A 66 10.24 -2.57 -1.89
N ASP A 67 10.51 -1.27 -1.76
CA ASP A 67 11.13 -0.72 -0.55
C ASP A 67 10.07 -0.03 0.31
N ILE A 68 9.98 -0.43 1.57
CA ILE A 68 9.16 0.22 2.58
C ILE A 68 10.10 0.90 3.57
N ARG A 69 10.00 2.22 3.71
CA ARG A 69 10.88 3.00 4.59
C ARG A 69 10.08 3.70 5.66
N GLY A 70 10.65 3.78 6.86
CA GLY A 70 10.08 4.49 7.99
C GLY A 70 8.79 3.86 8.51
N LEU A 71 8.64 2.53 8.40
CA LEU A 71 7.42 1.84 8.83
C LEU A 71 7.35 1.82 10.37
N PRO A 72 6.41 2.56 11.00
CA PRO A 72 6.33 2.65 12.44
C PRO A 72 5.48 1.51 13.00
N VAL A 73 5.92 0.93 14.12
CA VAL A 73 5.17 -0.09 14.88
C VAL A 73 5.40 0.15 16.36
N GLY A 74 4.38 0.63 17.04
CA GLY A 74 4.53 1.12 18.42
C GLY A 74 5.54 2.26 18.48
N SER A 75 6.59 2.09 19.28
CA SER A 75 7.70 3.03 19.43
C SER A 75 8.92 2.71 18.54
N SER A 76 8.83 1.69 17.69
CA SER A 76 9.92 1.21 16.84
C SER A 76 9.67 1.59 15.38
N THR A 77 10.74 1.67 14.58
CA THR A 77 10.67 1.96 13.15
C THR A 77 11.54 0.99 12.36
N VAL A 78 11.06 0.52 11.21
CA VAL A 78 11.81 -0.41 10.35
C VAL A 78 11.78 0.03 8.88
N ASP A 79 12.89 -0.21 8.18
CA ASP A 79 12.97 -0.15 6.73
C ASP A 79 13.14 -1.58 6.19
N LEU A 80 12.33 -1.94 5.21
CA LEU A 80 12.26 -3.27 4.60
C LEU A 80 12.48 -3.16 3.10
N SER A 81 13.22 -4.12 2.54
CA SER A 81 13.32 -4.32 1.09
C SER A 81 12.79 -5.70 0.75
N LEU A 82 11.77 -5.73 -0.09
CA LEU A 82 11.15 -6.96 -0.58
C LEU A 82 11.60 -7.19 -2.01
N GLN A 83 12.02 -8.42 -2.31
CA GLN A 83 12.47 -8.82 -3.64
C GLN A 83 11.73 -10.05 -4.11
N ARG A 84 11.17 -9.97 -5.32
CA ARG A 84 10.48 -11.10 -5.96
C ARG A 84 11.50 -12.11 -6.47
N TYR A 85 11.25 -13.37 -6.16
CA TYR A 85 11.90 -14.53 -6.76
C TYR A 85 10.83 -15.39 -7.46
N PRO A 86 11.20 -16.40 -8.27
CA PRO A 86 10.23 -17.17 -9.05
C PRO A 86 9.09 -17.78 -8.22
N ASN A 87 9.37 -18.22 -6.99
CA ASN A 87 8.42 -18.95 -6.16
C ASN A 87 8.19 -18.34 -4.77
N ASN A 88 8.85 -17.22 -4.44
CA ASN A 88 8.73 -16.59 -3.13
C ASN A 88 9.12 -15.10 -3.18
N VAL A 89 8.95 -14.42 -2.05
CA VAL A 89 9.41 -13.05 -1.84
C VAL A 89 10.43 -13.07 -0.71
N GLY A 90 11.64 -12.60 -1.00
CA GLY A 90 12.64 -12.35 0.03
C GLY A 90 12.36 -11.03 0.73
N ILE A 91 12.46 -11.02 2.06
CA ILE A 91 12.25 -9.82 2.88
C ILE A 91 13.53 -9.54 3.65
N ASN A 92 14.16 -8.40 3.35
CA ASN A 92 15.39 -7.95 3.98
C ASN A 92 15.11 -6.76 4.88
N ILE A 93 15.65 -6.79 6.10
CA ILE A 93 15.62 -5.65 7.02
C ILE A 93 16.80 -4.76 6.68
N VAL A 94 16.52 -3.58 6.12
CA VAL A 94 17.55 -2.60 5.73
C VAL A 94 17.99 -1.77 6.93
N ARG A 95 17.02 -1.35 7.76
CA ARG A 95 17.25 -0.59 8.99
C ARG A 95 16.22 -1.00 10.02
N LYS A 96 16.63 -1.10 11.28
CA LYS A 96 15.75 -1.37 12.41
C LYS A 96 16.15 -0.44 13.55
N ASP A 97 15.18 0.33 14.04
CA ASP A 97 15.30 1.18 15.21
C ASP A 97 14.27 0.74 16.25
N GLY A 98 14.75 0.40 17.45
CA GLY A 98 13.95 -0.20 18.50
C GLY A 98 13.78 -1.72 18.40
N ASP A 99 12.99 -2.26 19.31
CA ASP A 99 12.73 -3.69 19.43
C ASP A 99 11.51 -4.07 18.61
N ILE A 100 11.73 -4.75 17.49
CA ILE A 100 10.69 -5.17 16.53
C ILE A 100 11.09 -6.46 15.83
N HIS A 101 10.14 -7.37 15.69
CA HIS A 101 10.36 -8.63 14.99
C HIS A 101 9.64 -8.62 13.64
N VAL A 102 10.36 -9.05 12.61
CA VAL A 102 9.79 -9.30 11.29
C VAL A 102 9.67 -10.81 11.14
N VAL A 103 8.45 -11.29 11.01
CA VAL A 103 8.13 -12.72 10.93
C VAL A 103 7.55 -13.01 9.56
N THR A 104 8.11 -14.00 8.88
CA THR A 104 7.59 -14.48 7.59
C THR A 104 7.14 -15.92 7.76
N THR A 105 5.92 -16.21 7.33
CA THR A 105 5.36 -17.57 7.30
C THR A 105 5.02 -17.88 5.85
N SER A 106 5.70 -18.88 5.29
CA SER A 106 5.56 -19.34 3.90
C SER A 106 4.75 -20.63 3.81
#